data_AF-A0A8J8DJP6-F1
#
_entry.id   AF-A0A8J8DJP6-F1
#
_cell.length_a   1.000
_cell.length_b   1.000
_cell.length_c   1.000
_cell.angle_alpha   90.00
_cell.angle_beta   90.00
_cell.angle_gamma   90.00
#
_symmetry.space_group_name_H-M   'P 1'
#
loop_
_entity.id
_entity.type
_entity.pdbx_description
1 polymer ?
#
loop_
_entity_poly.entity_id
_entity_poly.type
_entity_poly.pdbx_seq_one_letter_code
_entity_poly.pdbx_strand_id
1 'polypeptide(L)'
;MGDYIVVLEAPIIVRDVETPEDAINVAVSKVAKALNKEKLDFVKVEIGYSQCPVCGSPFESAFVIGSVGLVGIYLTLKVFNAQSLEHAERIAKAVVGKALKRVPLKVFEIKEIHNGREGEGVHFDEENA
;
A
#
# COMPACT_ATOMS: atom_id res chain seq x y z
N MET A 1 12.19 -17.28 13.12
CA MET A 1 11.49 -15.99 13.28
C MET A 1 12.36 -14.95 12.60
N GLY A 2 11.76 -14.08 11.81
CA GLY A 2 12.47 -13.06 11.02
C GLY A 2 11.74 -11.72 11.06
N ASP A 3 12.46 -10.68 10.65
CA ASP A 3 11.91 -9.35 10.46
C ASP A 3 11.66 -9.12 8.99
N TYR A 4 10.56 -8.46 8.64
CA TYR A 4 10.13 -8.30 7.25
C TYR A 4 9.70 -6.85 7.00
N ILE A 5 9.97 -6.35 5.79
CA ILE A 5 9.28 -5.19 5.24
C ILE A 5 8.12 -5.74 4.42
N VAL A 6 6.92 -5.28 4.71
CA VAL A 6 5.72 -5.61 3.93
C VAL A 6 5.23 -4.34 3.26
N VAL A 7 4.91 -4.44 1.98
CA VAL A 7 4.25 -3.39 1.21
C VAL A 7 2.85 -3.89 0.88
N LEU A 8 1.83 -3.19 1.39
CA LEU A 8 0.44 -3.43 1.03
C LEU A 8 -0.01 -2.40 0.00
N GLU A 9 -0.80 -2.84 -0.97
CA GLU A 9 -1.51 -1.98 -1.90
C GLU A 9 -2.97 -1.77 -1.44
N ALA A 10 -3.42 -0.52 -1.49
CA ALA A 10 -4.73 -0.10 -1.06
C ALA A 10 -5.37 0.85 -2.10
N PRO A 11 -6.52 0.49 -2.70
CA PRO A 11 -7.25 1.39 -3.59
C PRO A 11 -8.10 2.38 -2.78
N ILE A 12 -7.87 3.67 -2.99
CA ILE A 12 -8.51 4.76 -2.25
C ILE A 12 -9.42 5.54 -3.18
N ILE A 13 -10.72 5.51 -2.85
CA ILE A 13 -11.71 6.35 -3.52
C ILE A 13 -11.78 7.70 -2.81
N VAL A 14 -11.66 8.77 -3.60
CA VAL A 14 -11.83 10.16 -3.20
C VAL A 14 -12.92 10.82 -4.04
N ARG A 15 -13.52 11.86 -3.48
CA ARG A 15 -14.61 12.63 -4.11
C ARG A 15 -14.24 14.09 -4.08
N ASP A 16 -14.93 14.87 -4.89
CA ASP A 16 -14.78 16.32 -4.99
C ASP A 16 -13.36 16.69 -5.44
N VAL A 17 -12.86 15.97 -6.45
CA VAL A 17 -11.53 16.14 -7.04
C VAL A 17 -11.64 16.40 -8.54
N GLU A 18 -10.75 17.26 -9.07
CA GLU A 18 -10.76 17.66 -10.48
C GLU A 18 -9.62 17.06 -11.30
N THR A 19 -8.45 16.87 -10.68
CA THR A 19 -7.25 16.34 -11.36
C THR A 19 -6.69 15.11 -10.64
N PRO A 20 -5.89 14.26 -11.34
CA PRO A 20 -5.19 13.15 -10.69
C PRO A 20 -4.32 13.60 -9.50
N GLU A 21 -3.63 14.74 -9.61
CA GLU A 21 -2.78 15.28 -8.55
C GLU A 21 -3.59 15.69 -7.32
N ASP A 22 -4.75 16.32 -7.51
CA ASP A 22 -5.67 16.62 -6.42
C ASP A 22 -6.19 15.34 -5.76
N ALA A 23 -6.59 14.35 -6.57
CA ALA A 23 -7.01 13.05 -6.08
C ALA A 23 -5.94 12.37 -5.22
N ILE A 24 -4.68 12.40 -5.66
CA ILE A 24 -3.52 11.89 -4.92
C ILE A 24 -3.39 12.60 -3.57
N ASN A 25 -3.39 13.93 -3.56
CA ASN A 25 -3.22 14.72 -2.34
C ASN A 25 -4.31 14.44 -1.31
N VAL A 26 -5.57 14.35 -1.77
CA VAL A 26 -6.71 14.00 -0.93
C VAL A 26 -6.60 12.56 -0.41
N ALA A 27 -6.20 11.62 -1.26
CA ALA A 27 -6.08 10.21 -0.91
C ALA A 27 -4.97 9.98 0.15
N VAL A 28 -3.77 10.52 -0.07
CA VAL A 28 -2.66 10.45 0.88
C VAL A 28 -3.06 11.07 2.21
N SER A 29 -3.66 12.26 2.19
CA SER A 29 -4.13 12.95 3.39
C SER A 29 -5.18 12.12 4.16
N LYS A 30 -6.11 11.49 3.46
CA LYS A 30 -7.17 10.64 4.04
C LYS A 30 -6.58 9.41 4.70
N VAL A 31 -5.63 8.74 4.05
CA VAL A 31 -4.96 7.55 4.57
C VAL A 31 -4.08 7.88 5.77
N ALA A 32 -3.23 8.91 5.67
CA ALA A 32 -2.39 9.35 6.79
C ALA A 32 -3.24 9.71 8.03
N LYS A 33 -4.36 10.43 7.83
CA LYS A 33 -5.30 10.72 8.93
C LYS A 33 -5.91 9.45 9.54
N ALA A 34 -6.24 8.45 8.73
CA ALA A 34 -6.79 7.19 9.21
C ALA A 34 -5.76 6.40 10.03
N LEU A 35 -4.51 6.33 9.56
CA LEU A 35 -3.40 5.67 10.25
C LEU A 35 -3.08 6.36 11.58
N ASN A 36 -3.00 7.69 11.59
CA ASN A 36 -2.71 8.47 12.80
C ASN A 36 -3.76 8.25 13.91
N LYS A 37 -5.04 8.11 13.55
CA LYS A 37 -6.12 7.81 14.53
C LYS A 37 -5.91 6.48 15.25
N GLU A 38 -5.32 5.50 14.57
CA GLU A 38 -4.99 4.19 15.12
C GLU A 38 -3.55 4.10 15.65
N LYS A 39 -2.82 5.23 15.73
CA LYS A 39 -1.42 5.31 16.17
C LYS A 39 -0.46 4.49 15.30
N LEU A 40 -0.67 4.55 13.99
CA LEU A 40 0.11 3.84 12.96
C LEU A 40 0.95 4.81 12.11
N ASP A 41 1.47 5.88 12.72
CA ASP A 41 2.30 6.90 12.04
C ASP A 41 3.65 6.37 11.51
N PHE A 42 4.06 5.18 11.96
CA PHE A 42 5.24 4.47 11.44
C PHE A 42 5.01 3.80 10.08
N VAL A 43 3.75 3.72 9.60
CA VAL A 43 3.43 3.18 8.28
C VAL A 43 3.71 4.26 7.24
N LYS A 44 4.64 3.98 6.33
CA LYS A 44 4.98 4.89 5.25
C LYS A 44 3.91 4.79 4.15
N VAL A 45 3.42 5.95 3.72
CA VAL A 45 2.38 6.09 2.69
C VAL A 45 3.04 6.60 1.42
N GLU A 46 2.89 5.87 0.32
CA GLU A 46 3.49 6.19 -0.97
C GLU A 46 2.46 6.00 -2.09
N ILE A 47 2.65 6.70 -3.20
CA ILE A 47 1.78 6.55 -4.37
C ILE A 47 2.14 5.25 -5.09
N GLY A 48 1.12 4.47 -5.43
CA GLY A 48 1.27 3.26 -6.23
C GLY A 48 1.59 3.57 -7.68
N TYR A 49 2.11 2.58 -8.40
CA TYR A 49 2.35 2.69 -9.83
C TYR A 49 1.62 1.59 -10.57
N SER A 50 0.93 1.97 -11.65
CA SER A 50 0.27 1.04 -12.56
C SER A 50 1.00 1.02 -13.89
N GLN A 51 0.92 -0.09 -14.61
CA GLN A 51 1.44 -0.16 -15.98
C GLN A 51 0.37 0.28 -16.96
N CYS A 52 0.73 1.14 -17.91
CA CYS A 52 -0.14 1.49 -19.01
C CYS A 52 -0.41 0.22 -19.85
N PRO A 53 -1.66 -0.21 -20.03
CA PRO A 53 -1.97 -1.45 -20.76
C PRO A 53 -1.65 -1.37 -22.26
N VAL A 54 -1.40 -0.16 -22.79
CA VAL A 54 -1.13 0.07 -24.21
C VAL A 54 0.36 0.08 -24.51
N CYS A 55 1.16 0.79 -23.70
CA CYS A 55 2.59 1.00 -23.96
C CYS A 55 3.52 0.42 -22.89
N GLY A 56 2.97 -0.13 -21.81
CA GLY A 56 3.73 -0.69 -20.69
C GLY A 56 4.46 0.33 -19.81
N SER A 57 4.36 1.64 -20.12
CA SER A 57 5.02 2.67 -19.32
C SER A 57 4.36 2.76 -17.93
N PRO A 58 5.16 2.90 -16.85
CA PRO A 58 4.62 3.11 -15.51
C PRO A 58 3.98 4.50 -15.43
N PHE A 59 2.87 4.60 -14.72
CA PHE A 59 2.24 5.88 -14.37
C PHE A 59 1.75 5.83 -12.93
N GLU A 60 1.68 7.00 -12.28
CA GLU A 60 1.10 7.11 -10.94
C GLU A 60 -0.32 6.54 -10.95
N SER A 61 -0.63 5.63 -10.03
CA SER A 61 -1.92 4.96 -9.95
C SER A 61 -3.01 5.94 -9.50
N ALA A 62 -3.41 6.87 -10.36
CA ALA A 62 -4.44 7.86 -10.10
C ALA A 62 -5.31 8.05 -11.34
N PHE A 63 -6.62 7.93 -11.17
CA PHE A 63 -7.58 8.05 -12.25
C PHE A 63 -8.83 8.81 -11.79
N VAL A 64 -9.28 9.78 -12.58
CA VAL A 64 -10.42 10.64 -12.23
C VAL A 64 -11.51 10.52 -13.30
N ILE A 65 -12.75 10.31 -12.86
CA ILE A 65 -13.95 10.34 -13.70
C ILE A 65 -14.98 11.26 -13.04
N GLY A 66 -15.42 12.29 -13.76
CA GLY A 66 -16.27 13.32 -13.18
C GLY A 66 -15.56 13.96 -11.99
N SER A 67 -16.18 13.94 -10.82
CA SER A 67 -15.60 14.46 -9.56
C SER A 67 -15.18 13.34 -8.59
N VAL A 68 -14.86 12.15 -9.10
CA VAL A 68 -14.46 10.97 -8.30
C VAL A 68 -13.09 10.48 -8.77
N GLY A 69 -12.18 10.29 -7.82
CA GLY A 69 -10.84 9.76 -8.06
C GLY A 69 -10.65 8.37 -7.45
N LEU A 70 -9.90 7.51 -8.14
CA LEU A 70 -9.38 6.24 -7.64
C LEU A 70 -7.85 6.32 -7.61
N VAL A 71 -7.26 6.11 -6.43
CA VAL A 71 -5.82 6.21 -6.22
C VAL A 71 -5.27 4.92 -5.60
N GLY A 72 -4.29 4.29 -6.24
CA GLY A 72 -3.51 3.20 -5.67
C GLY A 72 -2.46 3.74 -4.70
N ILE A 73 -2.44 3.23 -3.47
CA ILE A 73 -1.51 3.65 -2.42
C ILE A 73 -0.74 2.44 -1.91
N TYR A 74 0.58 2.59 -1.80
CA TYR A 74 1.45 1.66 -1.12
C TYR A 74 1.61 2.03 0.36
N LEU A 75 1.50 1.02 1.20
CA LEU A 75 1.59 1.11 2.65
C LEU A 75 2.73 0.20 3.12
N THR A 76 3.87 0.82 3.40
CA THR A 76 5.10 0.13 3.75
C THR A 76 5.28 0.13 5.26
N LEU A 77 5.46 -1.04 5.85
CA LEU A 77 5.70 -1.20 7.29
C LEU A 77 6.64 -2.35 7.60
N LYS A 78 7.34 -2.24 8.72
CA LYS A 78 8.19 -3.32 9.26
C LYS A 78 7.38 -4.20 10.19
N VAL A 79 7.45 -5.50 9.97
CA VAL A 79 6.89 -6.54 10.83
C VAL A 79 8.04 -7.27 11.50
N PHE A 80 8.08 -7.23 12.82
CA PHE A 80 9.14 -7.85 13.60
C PHE A 80 8.72 -9.22 14.13
N ASN A 81 9.68 -10.14 14.24
CA ASN A 81 9.51 -11.47 14.84
C ASN A 81 8.38 -12.33 14.22
N ALA A 82 8.16 -12.24 12.90
CA ALA A 82 7.20 -13.11 12.23
C ALA A 82 7.76 -14.53 12.07
N GLN A 83 6.87 -15.52 11.99
CA GLN A 83 7.27 -16.94 11.86
C GLN A 83 7.57 -17.35 10.42
N SER A 84 6.96 -16.65 9.45
CA SER A 84 7.10 -16.86 8.01
C SER A 84 6.66 -15.60 7.25
N LEU A 85 6.83 -15.58 5.93
CA LEU A 85 6.31 -14.54 5.04
C LEU A 85 4.77 -14.40 5.16
N GLU A 86 4.04 -15.51 5.20
CA GLU A 86 2.57 -15.50 5.33
C GLU A 86 2.13 -14.97 6.70
N HIS A 87 2.91 -15.26 7.75
CA HIS A 87 2.65 -14.67 9.07
C HIS A 87 2.90 -13.16 9.05
N ALA A 88 3.97 -12.69 8.38
CA ALA A 88 4.25 -11.27 8.24
C ALA A 88 3.13 -10.54 7.48
N GLU A 89 2.66 -11.12 6.38
CA GLU A 89 1.48 -10.63 5.64
C GLU A 89 0.26 -10.49 6.54
N ARG A 90 -0.07 -11.55 7.30
CA ARG A 90 -1.25 -11.54 8.18
C ARG A 90 -1.15 -10.45 9.24
N ILE A 91 0.03 -10.26 9.83
CA ILE A 91 0.27 -9.18 10.80
C ILE A 91 0.06 -7.82 10.12
N ALA A 92 0.70 -7.59 8.97
CA ALA A 92 0.58 -6.34 8.22
C ALA A 92 -0.88 -6.00 7.89
N LYS A 93 -1.62 -6.94 7.30
CA LYS A 93 -3.05 -6.78 6.97
C LYS A 93 -3.89 -6.52 8.22
N ALA A 94 -3.65 -7.23 9.32
CA ALA A 94 -4.38 -7.05 10.57
C ALA A 94 -4.11 -5.69 11.23
N VAL A 95 -2.88 -5.18 11.13
CA VAL A 95 -2.49 -3.88 11.68
C VAL A 95 -3.10 -2.74 10.86
N VAL A 96 -2.82 -2.70 9.56
CA VAL A 96 -3.29 -1.64 8.65
C VAL A 96 -4.81 -1.69 8.48
N GLY A 97 -5.40 -2.88 8.45
CA GLY A 97 -6.84 -3.08 8.32
C GLY A 97 -7.67 -2.48 9.46
N LYS A 98 -7.08 -2.21 10.65
CA LYS A 98 -7.75 -1.47 11.73
C LYS A 98 -8.07 -0.04 11.33
N ALA A 99 -7.13 0.63 10.64
CA ALA A 99 -7.31 1.98 10.15
C ALA A 99 -8.16 2.03 8.88
N LEU A 100 -8.04 1.02 8.01
CA LEU A 100 -8.65 0.98 6.69
C LEU A 100 -9.73 -0.11 6.55
N LYS A 101 -10.68 -0.15 7.49
CA LYS A 101 -11.67 -1.25 7.66
C LYS A 101 -12.52 -1.62 6.42
N ARG A 102 -12.66 -0.73 5.45
CA ARG A 102 -13.47 -0.95 4.23
C ARG A 102 -12.66 -0.83 2.95
N VAL A 103 -11.35 -0.86 3.06
CA VAL A 103 -10.43 -0.81 1.92
C VAL A 103 -9.86 -2.22 1.73
N PRO A 104 -9.99 -2.82 0.53
CA PRO A 104 -9.34 -4.10 0.26
C PRO A 104 -7.82 -3.91 0.27
N LEU A 105 -7.10 -4.76 1.00
CA LEU A 105 -5.63 -4.71 1.07
C LEU A 105 -5.05 -5.92 0.34
N LYS A 106 -4.18 -5.66 -0.64
CA LYS A 106 -3.41 -6.69 -1.35
C LYS A 106 -1.95 -6.60 -0.92
N VAL A 107 -1.24 -7.72 -0.87
CA VAL A 107 0.22 -7.67 -0.69
C VAL A 107 0.83 -7.34 -2.05
N PHE A 108 1.69 -6.33 -2.08
CA PHE A 108 2.48 -6.00 -3.27
C PHE A 108 3.87 -6.64 -3.18
N GLU A 109 4.51 -6.54 -2.01
CA GLU A 109 5.88 -7.03 -1.82
C GLU A 109 6.13 -7.42 -0.36
N ILE A 110 6.94 -8.47 -0.14
CA ILE A 110 7.52 -8.77 1.17
C ILE A 110 9.03 -9.01 1.02
N LYS A 111 9.83 -8.28 1.81
CA LYS A 111 11.29 -8.45 1.91
C LYS A 111 11.68 -8.92 3.30
N GLU A 112 12.49 -9.97 3.40
CA GLU A 112 13.12 -10.33 4.67
C GLU A 112 14.28 -9.37 5.00
N ILE A 113 14.43 -9.03 6.28
CA ILE A 113 15.51 -8.18 6.78
C ILE A 113 16.56 -9.09 7.43
N HIS A 114 17.77 -9.10 6.88
CA HIS A 114 18.90 -9.84 7.45
C HIS A 114 19.95 -8.87 8.00
N ASN A 115 20.23 -8.93 9.30
CA ASN A 115 21.26 -8.11 9.95
C ASN A 115 21.17 -6.60 9.64
N GLY A 116 19.95 -6.06 9.56
CA GLY A 116 19.70 -4.64 9.23
C GLY A 116 19.86 -4.27 7.75
N ARG A 117 20.07 -5.25 6.86
CA ARG A 117 20.06 -5.08 5.40
C ARG A 117 18.78 -5.69 4.82
N GLU A 118 18.20 -5.02 3.83
CA GLU A 118 17.07 -5.53 3.07
C GLU A 118 17.55 -6.68 2.17
N GLY A 119 16.94 -7.87 2.32
CA GLY A 119 17.18 -9.02 1.44
C GLY A 119 16.42 -8.91 0.12
N GLU A 120 16.53 -9.95 -0.71
CA GLU A 120 15.72 -10.07 -1.94
C GLU A 120 14.24 -10.24 -1.58
N GLY A 121 13.38 -9.49 -2.25
CA GLY A 121 11.93 -9.46 -2.02
C GLY A 121 11.17 -10.41 -2.91
N VAL A 122 10.01 -10.85 -2.42
CA VAL A 122 9.00 -11.53 -3.24
C VAL A 122 7.99 -10.47 -3.67
N HIS A 123 7.95 -10.18 -4.97
CA HIS A 123 6.89 -9.38 -5.61
C HIS A 123 5.70 -10.28 -5.94
N PHE A 124 4.50 -9.81 -5.63
CA PHE A 124 3.26 -10.52 -5.90
C PHE A 124 2.57 -9.89 -7.12
N ASP A 125 3.05 -10.24 -8.31
CA ASP A 125 2.40 -9.87 -9.57
C ASP A 125 1.07 -10.62 -9.74
N GLU A 126 0.14 -10.03 -10.52
CA GLU A 126 -1.24 -10.52 -10.73
C GLU A 126 -1.36 -11.94 -11.32
N GLU A 127 -0.28 -12.58 -11.75
CA GLU A 127 -0.29 -13.92 -12.35
C GLU A 127 -0.46 -15.09 -11.34
N ASN A 128 -0.41 -14.84 -10.02
CA ASN A 128 -0.49 -15.90 -9.00
C ASN A 128 -1.71 -15.80 -8.06
N ALA A 129 -2.79 -15.12 -8.47
CA ALA A 129 -4.04 -15.02 -7.69
C ALA A 129 -5.19 -15.86 -8.28
#